data_AF-A0A2W6NRJ5-F1
#
_entry.id   AF-A0A2W6NRJ5-F1
#
_cell.length_a   1.000
_cell.length_b   1.000
_cell.length_c   1.000
_cell.angle_alpha   90.00
_cell.angle_beta   90.00
_cell.angle_gamma   90.00
#
_symmetry.space_group_name_H-M   'P 1'
#
loop_
_entity.id
_entity.type
_entity.pdbx_description
1 polymer ?
#
loop_
_entity_poly.entity_id
_entity_poly.type
_entity_poly.pdbx_seq_one_letter_code
_entity_poly.pdbx_strand_id
1 'polypeptide(L)'
;MKILVDENMPYARDLFSRLVPGRPIPVAQLADADALMVRSVTKVNESLLAGKPIKFVGTATAGTDHVDEAWLKQAGIGFSAAPGCNAIAVVEYVFSSLLMLAECDGFS
;
A
#
# COMPACT_ATOMS: atom_id res chain seq x y z
N MET A 1 18.77 -8.49 0.78
CA MET A 1 17.49 -7.82 0.53
C MET A 1 17.00 -7.19 1.83
N LYS A 2 17.01 -5.86 1.91
CA LYS A 2 16.46 -5.06 3.00
C LYS A 2 15.13 -4.46 2.52
N ILE A 3 14.04 -4.74 3.25
CA ILE A 3 12.70 -4.27 2.90
C ILE A 3 12.27 -3.28 3.96
N LEU A 4 11.98 -2.05 3.53
CA LEU A 4 11.46 -1.00 4.39
C LEU A 4 9.93 -1.02 4.30
N VAL A 5 9.25 -1.01 5.44
CA VAL A 5 7.78 -1.13 5.47
C VAL A 5 7.18 -0.13 6.44
N ASP A 6 6.04 0.45 6.06
CA ASP A 6 5.21 1.23 6.98
C ASP A 6 4.88 0.37 8.23
N GLU A 7 5.20 0.90 9.41
CA GLU A 7 5.04 0.19 10.69
C GLU A 7 3.59 -0.24 10.98
N ASN A 8 2.61 0.42 10.38
CA ASN A 8 1.20 0.17 10.59
C ASN A 8 0.60 -0.70 9.47
N MET A 9 1.43 -1.25 8.58
CA MET A 9 1.00 -2.26 7.63
C MET A 9 0.80 -3.59 8.38
N PRO A 10 -0.43 -4.12 8.47
CA PRO A 10 -0.72 -5.32 9.26
C PRO A 10 0.05 -6.53 8.72
N TYR A 11 0.50 -7.40 9.62
CA TYR A 11 1.24 -8.63 9.32
C TYR A 11 2.55 -8.47 8.53
N ALA A 12 2.99 -7.24 8.26
CA ALA A 12 4.17 -6.99 7.46
C ALA A 12 5.40 -7.69 8.04
N ARG A 13 5.59 -7.66 9.37
CA ARG A 13 6.74 -8.29 10.04
C ARG A 13 6.74 -9.80 9.93
N ASP A 14 5.56 -10.40 9.96
CA ASP A 14 5.39 -11.85 9.90
C ASP A 14 5.57 -12.35 8.45
N LEU A 15 5.12 -11.57 7.47
CA LEU A 15 5.22 -11.90 6.04
C LEU A 15 6.62 -11.58 5.47
N PHE A 16 7.23 -10.49 5.90
CA PHE A 16 8.53 -10.03 5.45
C PHE A 16 9.53 -10.12 6.62
N SER A 17 10.26 -11.24 6.68
CA SER A 17 11.16 -11.61 7.80
C SER A 17 12.25 -10.60 8.21
N ARG A 18 12.51 -9.53 7.43
CA ARG A 18 13.55 -8.51 7.71
C ARG A 18 13.02 -7.11 7.44
N LEU A 19 12.45 -6.48 8.48
CA LEU A 19 11.86 -5.15 8.39
C LEU A 19 12.60 -4.10 9.20
N VAL A 20 12.52 -2.85 8.71
CA VAL A 20 12.71 -1.66 9.54
C VAL A 20 11.40 -0.87 9.55
N PRO A 21 10.85 -0.51 10.72
CA PRO A 21 9.61 0.26 10.82
C PRO A 21 9.81 1.68 10.29
N GLY A 22 8.84 2.15 9.51
CA GLY A 22 8.97 3.41 8.78
C GLY A 22 7.88 4.45 9.03
N ARG A 23 7.68 4.96 10.25
CA ARG A 23 6.83 6.15 10.45
C ARG A 23 7.51 7.30 11.22
N PRO A 24 7.65 8.48 10.59
CA PRO A 24 7.65 8.65 9.13
C PRO A 24 8.72 7.75 8.50
N ILE A 25 8.58 7.39 7.21
CA ILE A 25 9.60 6.58 6.53
C ILE A 25 10.95 7.32 6.64
N PRO A 26 11.95 6.76 7.34
CA PRO A 26 13.20 7.46 7.55
C PRO A 26 13.93 7.51 6.20
N VAL A 27 13.99 8.68 5.57
CA VAL A 27 14.63 8.86 4.25
C VAL A 27 16.09 8.39 4.26
N ALA A 28 16.75 8.46 5.42
CA ALA A 28 18.09 7.90 5.63
C ALA A 28 18.13 6.37 5.42
N GLN A 29 17.11 5.64 5.86
CA GLN A 29 17.04 4.17 5.70
C GLN A 29 16.67 3.72 4.28
N LEU A 30 16.23 4.64 3.42
CA LEU A 30 16.08 4.34 1.98
C LEU A 30 17.44 4.19 1.29
N ALA A 31 18.53 4.70 1.88
CA ALA A 31 19.86 4.68 1.24
C ALA A 31 20.46 3.28 1.09
N ASP A 32 19.99 2.30 1.87
CA ASP A 32 20.48 0.92 1.88
C ASP A 32 19.34 -0.10 1.76
N ALA A 33 18.13 0.33 1.41
CA ALA A 33 16.98 -0.54 1.20
C ALA A 33 16.86 -0.99 -0.27
N ASP A 34 16.45 -2.24 -0.47
CA ASP A 34 16.22 -2.82 -1.80
C ASP A 34 14.77 -2.67 -2.25
N ALA A 35 13.83 -2.66 -1.32
CA ALA A 35 12.40 -2.55 -1.60
C ALA A 35 11.67 -1.72 -0.54
N LEU A 36 10.55 -1.12 -0.94
CA LEU A 36 9.72 -0.25 -0.11
C LEU A 36 8.26 -0.71 -0.15
N MET A 37 7.65 -0.98 1.01
CA MET A 37 6.21 -1.27 1.12
C MET A 37 5.50 -0.14 1.88
N VAL A 38 4.54 0.50 1.23
CA VAL A 38 3.87 1.70 1.76
C VAL A 38 2.36 1.54 1.88
N ARG A 39 1.72 2.52 2.51
CA ARG A 39 0.28 2.79 2.43
C ARG A 39 0.06 4.15 1.76
N SER A 40 -1.20 4.58 1.64
CA SER A 40 -1.59 5.83 0.96
C SER A 40 -1.00 7.11 1.56
N VAL A 41 -0.52 7.07 2.81
CA VAL A 41 0.07 8.24 3.49
C VAL A 41 1.44 8.64 2.94
N THR A 42 2.15 7.73 2.25
CA THR A 42 3.47 8.01 1.69
C THR A 42 3.33 8.37 0.22
N LYS A 43 3.69 9.60 -0.15
CA LYS A 43 3.81 9.98 -1.55
C LYS A 43 5.09 9.40 -2.15
N VAL A 44 4.95 8.49 -3.10
CA VAL A 44 6.08 7.84 -3.79
C VAL A 44 6.29 8.50 -5.14
N ASN A 45 7.42 9.18 -5.30
CA ASN A 45 7.79 9.91 -6.51
C ASN A 45 9.31 10.05 -6.62
N GLU A 46 9.75 10.78 -7.64
CA GLU A 46 11.17 11.09 -7.88
C GLU A 46 11.87 11.66 -6.65
N SER A 47 11.26 12.67 -6.01
CA SER A 47 11.88 13.34 -4.85
C SER A 47 12.17 12.41 -3.67
N LEU A 48 11.41 11.31 -3.53
CA LEU A 48 11.62 10.33 -2.47
C LEU A 48 12.70 9.31 -2.82
N LEU A 49 12.75 8.87 -4.08
CA LEU A 49 13.49 7.66 -4.49
C LEU A 49 14.71 7.93 -5.38
N ALA A 50 14.87 9.13 -5.93
CA ALA A 50 16.03 9.46 -6.76
C ALA A 50 17.34 9.23 -5.99
N GLY A 51 18.28 8.52 -6.63
CA GLY A 51 19.57 8.17 -6.04
C GLY A 51 19.53 7.11 -4.94
N LYS A 52 18.39 6.44 -4.72
CA LYS A 52 18.26 5.33 -3.75
C LYS A 52 18.35 3.98 -4.48
N PRO A 53 18.87 2.92 -3.83
CA PRO A 53 18.98 1.58 -4.43
C PRO A 53 17.66 0.79 -4.49
N ILE A 54 16.51 1.48 -4.36
CA ILE A 54 15.18 0.85 -4.36
C ILE A 54 14.87 0.30 -5.75
N LYS A 55 14.59 -1.00 -5.82
CA LYS A 55 14.26 -1.73 -7.06
C LYS A 55 12.79 -2.09 -7.16
N PHE A 56 12.07 -2.05 -6.05
CA PHE A 56 10.66 -2.42 -5.98
C PHE A 56 9.89 -1.56 -4.98
N VAL A 57 8.69 -1.15 -5.38
CA VAL A 57 7.71 -0.48 -4.52
C VAL A 57 6.42 -1.31 -4.50
N GLY A 58 5.97 -1.68 -3.31
CA GLY A 58 4.64 -2.23 -3.08
C GLY A 58 3.77 -1.22 -2.33
N THR A 59 2.49 -1.13 -2.69
CA THR A 59 1.50 -0.39 -1.87
C THR A 59 0.39 -1.32 -1.42
N ALA A 60 0.14 -1.38 -0.10
CA ALA A 60 -0.96 -2.15 0.48
C ALA A 60 -2.30 -1.39 0.37
N THR A 61 -2.61 -0.91 -0.83
CA THR A 61 -3.79 -0.09 -1.13
C THR A 61 -4.42 -0.51 -2.45
N ALA A 62 -5.74 -0.33 -2.57
CA ALA A 62 -6.45 -0.54 -3.81
C ALA A 62 -6.17 0.57 -4.84
N GLY A 63 -6.15 1.84 -4.41
CA GLY A 63 -5.81 2.99 -5.24
C GLY A 63 -4.31 3.27 -5.29
N THR A 64 -3.89 4.07 -6.28
CA THR A 64 -2.48 4.39 -6.58
C THR A 64 -2.17 5.88 -6.68
N ASP A 65 -3.11 6.78 -6.32
CA ASP A 65 -2.96 8.24 -6.46
C ASP A 65 -1.71 8.82 -5.76
N HIS A 66 -1.22 8.18 -4.70
CA HIS A 66 -0.01 8.56 -3.97
C HIS A 66 1.28 8.09 -4.65
N VAL A 67 1.21 7.38 -5.77
CA VAL A 67 2.36 6.80 -6.48
C VAL A 67 2.48 7.36 -7.88
N ASP A 68 3.66 7.88 -8.22
CA ASP A 68 4.01 8.25 -9.59
C ASP A 68 4.46 7.01 -10.38
N GLU A 69 3.49 6.24 -10.86
CA GLU A 69 3.73 4.99 -11.61
C GLU A 69 4.52 5.23 -12.91
N ALA A 70 4.30 6.38 -13.56
CA ALA A 70 4.99 6.75 -14.78
C ALA A 70 6.49 6.95 -14.51
N TRP A 71 6.83 7.67 -13.45
CA TRP A 71 8.22 7.86 -13.05
C TRP A 71 8.85 6.55 -12.56
N LEU A 72 8.15 5.73 -11.75
CA LEU A 72 8.66 4.42 -11.33
C LEU A 72 9.05 3.55 -12.53
N LYS A 73 8.19 3.53 -13.56
CA LYS A 73 8.46 2.81 -14.81
C LYS A 73 9.67 3.38 -15.55
N GLN A 74 9.80 4.71 -15.63
CA GLN A 74 10.95 5.36 -16.26
C GLN A 74 12.27 5.06 -15.52
N ALA A 75 12.23 5.02 -14.19
CA ALA A 75 13.38 4.71 -13.34
C ALA A 75 13.71 3.20 -13.31
N GLY A 76 12.90 2.34 -13.94
CA GLY A 76 13.09 0.88 -13.93
C GLY A 76 12.78 0.23 -12.58
N ILE A 77 11.95 0.87 -11.76
CA ILE A 77 11.55 0.38 -10.44
C ILE A 77 10.26 -0.43 -10.59
N GLY A 78 10.27 -1.68 -10.13
CA GLY A 78 9.07 -2.53 -10.14
C GLY A 78 7.99 -1.97 -9.22
N PHE A 79 6.74 -2.05 -9.64
CA PHE A 79 5.61 -1.55 -8.86
C PHE A 79 4.49 -2.60 -8.75
N SER A 80 3.86 -2.69 -7.57
CA SER A 80 2.66 -3.47 -7.35
C SER A 80 1.73 -2.79 -6.35
N ALA A 81 0.44 -2.75 -6.70
CA ALA A 81 -0.65 -2.36 -5.82
C ALA A 81 -1.45 -3.60 -5.38
N ALA A 82 -2.45 -3.39 -4.52
CA ALA A 82 -3.37 -4.45 -4.08
C ALA A 82 -4.81 -4.15 -4.57
N PRO A 83 -5.06 -4.12 -5.90
CA PRO A 83 -6.38 -3.82 -6.44
C PRO A 83 -7.41 -4.83 -5.93
N GLY A 84 -8.56 -4.32 -5.47
CA GLY A 84 -9.63 -5.15 -4.95
C GLY A 84 -9.43 -5.70 -3.53
N CYS A 85 -8.35 -5.33 -2.82
CA CYS A 85 -8.07 -5.82 -1.46
C CYS A 85 -9.17 -5.54 -0.43
N ASN A 86 -10.02 -4.55 -0.69
CA ASN A 86 -11.17 -4.18 0.13
C ASN A 86 -12.52 -4.24 -0.63
N ALA A 87 -12.55 -4.78 -1.86
CA ALA A 87 -13.77 -4.79 -2.68
C ALA A 87 -14.89 -5.63 -2.05
N ILE A 88 -14.56 -6.81 -1.53
CA ILE A 88 -15.54 -7.71 -0.85
C ILE A 88 -16.14 -7.02 0.37
N ALA A 89 -15.32 -6.32 1.17
CA ALA A 89 -15.81 -5.59 2.33
C ALA A 89 -16.86 -4.53 1.96
N VAL A 90 -16.68 -3.84 0.83
CA VAL A 90 -17.68 -2.88 0.31
C VAL A 90 -18.95 -3.59 -0.17
N VAL A 91 -18.82 -4.75 -0.84
CA VAL A 91 -19.97 -5.56 -1.26
C VAL A 91 -20.79 -6.01 -0.04
N GLU A 92 -20.12 -6.55 0.99
CA GLU A 92 -20.77 -6.98 2.23
C GLU A 92 -21.44 -5.82 2.96
N TYR A 93 -20.81 -4.64 2.99
CA TYR A 93 -21.42 -3.41 3.53
C TYR A 93 -22.71 -3.03 2.80
N VAL A 94 -22.72 -3.10 1.46
CA VAL A 94 -23.92 -2.81 0.66
C VAL A 94 -25.01 -3.84 0.94
N PHE A 95 -24.69 -5.13 0.94
CA PHE A 95 -25.66 -6.18 1.28
C PHE A 95 -26.22 -6.02 2.68
N SER A 96 -25.38 -5.73 3.67
CA SER A 96 -25.82 -5.47 5.04
C SER A 96 -26.79 -4.29 5.10
N SER A 97 -26.55 -3.24 4.32
CA SER A 97 -27.43 -2.06 4.27
C SER A 97 -28.77 -2.40 3.61
N LEU A 98 -28.75 -3.15 2.51
CA LEU A 98 -29.95 -3.58 1.81
C LEU A 98 -30.84 -4.49 2.65
N LEU A 99 -30.23 -5.44 3.39
CA LEU A 99 -30.95 -6.34 4.28
C LEU A 99 -31.63 -5.57 5.42
N MET A 100 -30.94 -4.58 6.00
CA MET A 100 -31.52 -3.73 7.06
C MET A 100 -32.70 -2.90 6.54
N LEU A 101 -32.58 -2.32 5.34
CA LEU A 101 -33.68 -1.58 4.70
C LEU A 101 -34.87 -2.50 4.37
N ALA A 102 -34.61 -3.71 3.86
CA ALA A 102 -35.66 -4.67 3.57
C ALA A 102 -36.45 -5.07 4.84
N GLU A 103 -35.76 -5.26 5.97
CA GLU A 103 -36.39 -5.51 7.27
C GLU A 103 -37.23 -4.31 7.75
N CYS A 104 -36.69 -3.09 7.65
CA CYS A 104 -37.37 -1.89 8.12
C CYS A 104 -38.63 -1.54 7.30
N ASP A 105 -38.54 -1.69 5.98
CA ASP A 105 -39.61 -1.32 5.06
C ASP A 105 -40.59 -2.48 4.81
N GLY A 106 -40.30 -3.69 5.30
CA GLY A 106 -41.16 -4.87 5.17
C GLY A 106 -41.27 -5.39 3.73
N PHE A 107 -40.22 -5.25 2.92
CA PHE A 107 -40.18 -5.84 1.58
C PHE A 107 -40.14 -7.38 1.70
N SER A 108 -41.17 -8.04 1.18
CA SER A 108 -41.24 -9.50 1.02
C SER A 108 -41.02 -9.91 -0.43
#